data_AF-A0A9P1E4F5-F1
#
_entry.id   AF-A0A9P1E4F5-F1
#
_cell.length_a   1.000
_cell.length_b   1.000
_cell.length_c   1.000
_cell.angle_alpha   90.00
_cell.angle_beta   90.00
_cell.angle_gamma   90.00
#
_symmetry.space_group_name_H-M   'P 1'
#
loop_
_entity.id
_entity.type
_entity.pdbx_description
1 polymer ?
#
loop_
_entity_poly.entity_id
_entity_poly.type
_entity_poly.pdbx_seq_one_letter_code
_entity_poly.pdbx_strand_id
1 'polypeptide(L)'
;MLQPYVSHLYPLFPPPSSSATHLRLRRSAIFCRSIETGSSGGSLIASVSSSELPKVVVTRERGKNGKLIKALAMHGIDSLELPLIQHTNLSDFDTLPSVLRQNNFDWIVITSPEAGLVFLDAWKVAGTPNVRVAVIGVGTASIFDKVTRSSKQYLDVAFAPSQATGRVLAAELPKQEKKRCTVLYPASAKASGEIEEGLSKRGFDVTRMNTYNTEPVQHIDDELLKTALCAPVVAVASPSAIYAWSNIIPSMEEWGNAVACIGETTALAAKRLGLRNVYYPKNPGVDGWVDSILEALGVLEKVQNV
;
A
#
# COMPACT_ATOMS: atom_id res chain seq x y z
N MET A 1 2.28 57.14 -18.45
CA MET A 1 2.25 56.84 -17.00
C MET A 1 2.27 55.33 -16.86
N LEU A 2 3.47 54.78 -16.66
CA LEU A 2 3.76 53.36 -16.48
C LEU A 2 4.52 53.26 -15.15
N GLN A 3 3.99 52.52 -14.18
CA GLN A 3 4.70 52.10 -12.98
C GLN A 3 4.91 50.59 -13.02
N PRO A 4 6.07 50.08 -12.54
CA PRO A 4 6.46 48.69 -12.74
C PRO A 4 6.04 47.76 -11.60
N TYR A 5 6.02 46.48 -11.97
CA TYR A 5 5.92 45.27 -11.16
C TYR A 5 6.65 45.36 -9.81
N VAL A 6 5.93 45.03 -8.73
CA VAL A 6 6.51 44.67 -7.43
C VAL A 6 6.37 43.17 -7.25
N SER A 7 7.51 42.48 -7.29
CA SER A 7 7.70 41.08 -6.97
C SER A 7 7.56 40.87 -5.45
N HIS A 8 6.52 40.17 -5.02
CA HIS A 8 6.39 39.70 -3.64
C HIS A 8 7.25 38.45 -3.43
N LEU A 9 8.40 38.66 -2.78
CA LEU A 9 9.22 37.61 -2.17
C LEU A 9 8.48 37.07 -0.93
N TYR A 10 8.13 35.80 -0.95
CA TYR A 10 7.70 35.07 0.25
C TYR A 10 8.92 34.81 1.15
N PRO A 11 8.83 35.01 2.48
CA PRO A 11 9.90 34.61 3.38
C PRO A 11 9.97 33.07 3.44
N LEU A 12 11.16 32.54 3.13
CA LEU A 12 11.54 31.16 3.36
C LEU A 12 11.49 30.88 4.87
N PHE A 13 10.50 30.12 5.32
CA PHE A 13 10.51 29.52 6.64
C PHE A 13 11.65 28.49 6.72
N PRO A 14 12.52 28.54 7.74
CA PRO A 14 13.48 27.48 7.96
C PRO A 14 12.74 26.18 8.35
N PRO A 15 13.23 25.00 7.92
CA PRO A 15 12.59 23.75 8.32
C PRO A 15 12.69 23.56 9.84
N PRO A 16 11.68 22.95 10.49
CA PRO A 16 11.74 22.63 11.89
C PRO A 16 12.90 21.65 12.14
N SER A 17 13.75 21.99 13.10
CA SER A 17 14.78 21.12 13.66
C SER A 17 14.11 19.93 14.34
N SER A 18 13.82 18.87 13.59
CA SER A 18 13.45 17.58 14.13
C SER A 18 14.72 16.81 14.38
N SER A 19 15.02 16.57 15.66
CA SER A 19 15.99 15.58 16.12
C SER A 19 15.51 14.19 15.70
N ALA A 20 15.67 13.87 14.41
CA ALA A 20 15.52 12.53 13.91
C ALA A 20 16.76 11.75 14.34
N THR A 21 16.59 10.89 15.34
CA THR A 21 17.54 9.81 15.64
C THR A 21 17.59 8.92 14.41
N HIS A 22 18.45 9.26 13.46
CA HIS A 22 18.76 8.40 12.33
C HIS A 22 19.28 7.08 12.89
N LEU A 23 18.55 5.98 12.63
CA LEU A 23 19.15 4.65 12.73
C LEU A 23 20.35 4.61 11.79
N ARG A 24 21.55 4.81 12.35
CA ARG A 24 22.80 4.38 11.69
C ARG A 24 22.89 2.87 11.89
N LEU A 25 22.14 2.13 11.09
CA LEU A 25 22.39 0.69 10.92
C LEU A 25 23.77 0.56 10.27
N ARG A 26 24.70 -0.11 10.96
CA ARG A 26 25.99 -0.49 10.40
C ARG A 26 25.73 -1.29 9.13
N ARG A 27 26.12 -0.75 7.97
CA ARG A 27 26.15 -1.45 6.69
C ARG A 27 27.23 -2.54 6.76
N SER A 28 26.90 -3.68 7.34
CA SER A 28 27.67 -4.90 7.14
C SER A 28 27.23 -5.49 5.80
N ALA A 29 28.17 -5.70 4.88
CA ALA A 29 27.93 -6.36 3.61
C ALA A 29 27.48 -7.81 3.88
N ILE A 30 26.18 -8.06 3.84
CA ILE A 30 25.60 -9.41 3.91
C ILE A 30 25.48 -9.88 2.47
N PHE A 31 26.47 -10.62 2.00
CA PHE A 31 26.45 -11.25 0.69
C PHE A 31 25.91 -12.66 0.85
N CYS A 32 24.71 -12.93 0.33
CA CYS A 32 24.21 -14.29 0.22
C CYS A 32 24.98 -14.96 -0.95
N ARG A 33 26.16 -15.52 -0.66
CA ARG A 33 26.85 -16.41 -1.63
C ARG A 33 26.05 -17.71 -1.70
N SER A 34 25.79 -18.17 -2.92
CA SER A 34 25.21 -19.46 -3.22
C SER A 34 25.87 -20.55 -2.39
N ILE A 35 25.07 -21.35 -1.68
CA ILE A 35 25.53 -22.52 -0.94
C ILE A 35 25.91 -23.57 -2.00
N GLU A 36 27.20 -23.67 -2.32
CA GLU A 36 27.73 -24.81 -3.07
C GLU A 36 27.75 -26.02 -2.12
N THR A 37 26.94 -27.02 -2.42
CA THR A 37 26.89 -28.29 -1.70
C THR A 37 28.16 -29.11 -1.99
N GLY A 38 29.12 -29.03 -1.07
CA GLY A 38 30.27 -29.95 -1.03
C GLY A 38 29.82 -31.34 -0.59
N SER A 39 29.86 -32.31 -1.52
CA SER A 39 29.62 -33.73 -1.25
C SER A 39 30.81 -34.34 -0.50
N SER A 40 30.59 -34.88 0.70
CA SER A 40 31.39 -35.96 1.31
C SER A 40 30.57 -36.62 2.43
N GLY A 41 30.51 -37.95 2.40
CA GLY A 41 29.44 -38.77 2.99
C GLY A 41 29.43 -39.01 4.50
N GLY A 42 28.34 -39.63 4.96
CA GLY A 42 28.18 -40.19 6.31
C GLY A 42 26.73 -40.18 6.79
N SER A 43 26.13 -41.37 6.92
CA SER A 43 24.74 -41.67 7.27
C SER A 43 24.27 -41.08 8.61
N LEU A 44 23.04 -40.54 8.65
CA LEU A 44 21.94 -40.92 9.57
C LEU A 44 20.68 -40.13 9.19
N ILE A 45 19.65 -40.85 8.73
CA ILE A 45 18.37 -40.31 8.27
C ILE A 45 17.55 -39.88 9.49
N ALA A 46 17.55 -38.57 9.74
CA ALA A 46 16.38 -37.87 10.27
C ALA A 46 16.01 -36.84 9.20
N SER A 47 14.85 -37.01 8.59
CA SER A 47 14.29 -36.09 7.60
C SER A 47 13.94 -34.77 8.29
N VAL A 48 14.95 -33.93 8.50
CA VAL A 48 14.77 -32.51 8.70
C VAL A 48 14.38 -31.97 7.33
N SER A 49 13.13 -31.56 7.17
CA SER A 49 12.73 -30.81 5.97
C SER A 49 13.71 -29.67 5.83
N SER A 50 14.49 -29.66 4.76
CA SER A 50 15.27 -28.49 4.35
C SER A 50 14.30 -27.31 4.32
N SER A 51 14.39 -26.40 5.30
CA SER A 51 13.63 -25.16 5.22
C SER A 51 14.28 -24.36 4.10
N GLU A 52 13.80 -24.57 2.87
CA GLU A 52 14.21 -23.77 1.72
C GLU A 52 14.02 -22.30 2.09
N LEU A 53 14.99 -21.45 1.72
CA LEU A 53 14.86 -20.02 1.92
C LEU A 53 13.55 -19.53 1.28
N PRO A 54 12.84 -18.58 1.91
CA PRO A 54 11.57 -18.11 1.39
C PRO A 54 11.75 -17.54 -0.01
N LYS A 55 10.87 -17.94 -0.94
CA LYS A 55 10.91 -17.46 -2.33
C LYS A 55 10.40 -16.02 -2.43
N VAL A 56 9.52 -15.61 -1.53
CA VAL A 56 8.87 -14.30 -1.58
C VAL A 56 8.84 -13.64 -0.22
N VAL A 57 9.22 -12.37 -0.14
CA VAL A 57 8.99 -11.53 1.05
C VAL A 57 7.78 -10.66 0.83
N VAL A 58 6.82 -10.68 1.76
CA VAL A 58 5.61 -9.85 1.70
C VAL A 58 5.68 -8.72 2.73
N THR A 59 5.45 -7.49 2.29
CA THR A 59 5.91 -6.29 3.02
C THR A 59 4.83 -5.38 3.58
N ARG A 60 3.55 -5.74 3.41
CA ARG A 60 2.44 -4.93 3.96
C ARG A 60 2.48 -4.98 5.48
N GLU A 61 1.76 -4.06 6.09
CA GLU A 61 1.54 -4.05 7.53
C GLU A 61 1.13 -5.43 8.08
N ARG A 62 1.59 -5.71 9.29
CA ARG A 62 1.40 -6.98 9.99
C ARG A 62 -0.06 -7.43 9.94
N GLY A 63 -0.28 -8.67 9.51
CA GLY A 63 -1.62 -9.26 9.43
C GLY A 63 -2.42 -8.87 8.19
N LYS A 64 -1.92 -7.97 7.33
CA LYS A 64 -2.58 -7.56 6.07
C LYS A 64 -2.07 -8.32 4.85
N ASN A 65 -1.13 -9.27 5.02
CA ASN A 65 -0.58 -10.09 3.94
C ASN A 65 -1.33 -11.41 3.72
N GLY A 66 -2.25 -11.81 4.61
CA GLY A 66 -2.84 -13.17 4.60
C GLY A 66 -3.51 -13.60 3.30
N LYS A 67 -4.20 -12.68 2.58
CA LYS A 67 -4.79 -13.01 1.26
C LYS A 67 -3.72 -13.37 0.22
N LEU A 68 -2.61 -12.61 0.19
CA LEU A 68 -1.51 -12.85 -0.73
C LEU A 68 -0.76 -14.14 -0.36
N ILE A 69 -0.43 -14.33 0.92
CA ILE A 69 0.25 -15.53 1.41
C ILE A 69 -0.55 -16.79 1.05
N LYS A 70 -1.87 -16.76 1.28
CA LYS A 70 -2.74 -17.90 0.92
C LYS A 70 -2.75 -18.16 -0.58
N ALA A 71 -2.81 -17.12 -1.40
CA ALA A 71 -2.79 -17.26 -2.86
C ALA A 71 -1.46 -17.84 -3.35
N LEU A 72 -0.32 -17.37 -2.83
CA LEU A 72 1.01 -17.90 -3.16
C LEU A 72 1.18 -19.36 -2.70
N ALA A 73 0.67 -19.72 -1.52
CA ALA A 73 0.70 -21.09 -1.03
C ALA A 73 -0.07 -22.07 -1.95
N MET A 74 -1.14 -21.62 -2.62
CA MET A 74 -1.85 -22.44 -3.62
C MET A 74 -0.99 -22.76 -4.85
N HIS A 75 0.08 -21.98 -5.09
CA HIS A 75 1.09 -22.22 -6.12
C HIS A 75 2.35 -22.92 -5.57
N GLY A 76 2.33 -23.40 -4.31
CA GLY A 76 3.49 -24.03 -3.69
C GLY A 76 4.63 -23.06 -3.38
N ILE A 77 4.32 -21.78 -3.18
CA ILE A 77 5.31 -20.73 -2.92
C ILE A 77 5.28 -20.32 -1.45
N ASP A 78 6.38 -20.59 -0.76
CA ASP A 78 6.59 -20.15 0.60
C ASP A 78 6.92 -18.66 0.67
N SER A 79 6.24 -17.98 1.60
CA SER A 79 6.33 -16.53 1.77
C SER A 79 6.78 -16.16 3.18
N LEU A 80 7.74 -15.23 3.28
CA LEU A 80 8.17 -14.61 4.53
C LEU A 80 7.42 -13.29 4.74
N GLU A 81 6.68 -13.16 5.83
CA GLU A 81 6.08 -11.88 6.22
C GLU A 81 7.13 -10.98 6.90
N LEU A 82 7.48 -9.87 6.25
CA LEU A 82 8.36 -8.84 6.80
C LEU A 82 7.67 -7.47 6.68
N PRO A 83 6.83 -7.08 7.65
CA PRO A 83 6.13 -5.80 7.59
C PRO A 83 7.11 -4.63 7.54
N LEU A 84 7.02 -3.80 6.51
CA LEU A 84 7.89 -2.63 6.35
C LEU A 84 7.20 -1.31 6.69
N ILE A 85 5.87 -1.33 6.70
CA ILE A 85 5.03 -0.18 6.99
C ILE A 85 3.97 -0.53 8.03
N GLN A 86 3.45 0.51 8.67
CA GLN A 86 2.30 0.46 9.57
C GLN A 86 1.40 1.66 9.34
N HIS A 87 0.13 1.53 9.71
CA HIS A 87 -0.82 2.63 9.71
C HIS A 87 -0.94 3.22 11.12
N THR A 88 -0.85 4.55 11.21
CA THR A 88 -0.99 5.29 12.45
C THR A 88 -2.20 6.21 12.36
N ASN A 89 -3.03 6.24 13.39
CA ASN A 89 -4.19 7.12 13.42
C ASN A 89 -3.76 8.58 13.56
N LEU A 90 -4.53 9.48 12.95
CA LEU A 90 -4.36 10.93 13.05
C LEU A 90 -5.58 11.55 13.75
N SER A 91 -5.53 12.84 14.06
CA SER A 91 -6.60 13.55 14.77
C SER A 91 -7.98 13.42 14.12
N ASP A 92 -8.03 13.34 12.79
CA ASP A 92 -9.28 13.19 12.05
C ASP A 92 -9.93 11.80 12.28
N PHE A 93 -9.15 10.79 12.68
CA PHE A 93 -9.67 9.48 13.04
C PHE A 93 -10.72 9.58 14.15
N ASP A 94 -10.38 10.31 15.22
CA ASP A 94 -11.23 10.42 16.41
C ASP A 94 -12.46 11.30 16.17
N THR A 95 -12.37 12.25 15.23
CA THR A 95 -13.47 13.17 14.91
C THR A 95 -14.44 12.63 13.85
N LEU A 96 -14.00 11.67 13.02
CA LEU A 96 -14.80 11.07 11.96
C LEU A 96 -16.20 10.59 12.41
N PRO A 97 -16.37 9.90 13.56
CA PRO A 97 -17.70 9.47 14.00
C PRO A 97 -18.65 10.65 14.30
N SER A 98 -18.12 11.75 14.83
CA SER A 98 -18.92 12.95 15.11
C SER A 98 -19.30 13.67 13.82
N VAL A 99 -18.38 13.77 12.86
CA VAL A 99 -18.64 14.32 11.53
C VAL A 99 -19.75 13.53 10.82
N LEU A 100 -19.73 12.20 10.90
CA LEU A 100 -20.76 11.32 10.34
C LEU A 100 -22.14 11.46 11.01
N ARG A 101 -22.19 11.79 12.31
CA ARG A 101 -23.46 12.02 13.03
C ARG A 101 -24.08 13.38 12.74
N GLN A 102 -23.25 14.39 12.60
CA GLN A 102 -23.69 15.80 12.54
C GLN A 102 -24.01 16.26 11.12
N ASN A 103 -23.50 15.56 10.10
CA ASN A 103 -23.60 15.96 8.71
C ASN A 103 -24.21 14.86 7.86
N ASN A 104 -24.97 15.27 6.84
CA ASN A 104 -25.45 14.37 5.80
C ASN A 104 -24.60 14.56 4.55
N PHE A 105 -23.85 13.51 4.19
CA PHE A 105 -23.06 13.49 2.96
C PHE A 105 -23.81 12.74 1.86
N ASP A 106 -23.87 13.32 0.66
CA ASP A 106 -24.47 12.62 -0.49
C ASP A 106 -23.61 11.43 -0.97
N TRP A 107 -22.30 11.46 -0.67
CA TRP A 107 -21.33 10.42 -0.95
C TRP A 107 -20.26 10.28 0.14
N ILE A 108 -19.85 9.05 0.41
CA ILE A 108 -18.60 8.71 1.07
C ILE A 108 -17.68 8.09 0.02
N VAL A 109 -16.51 8.67 -0.22
CA VAL A 109 -15.52 8.16 -1.17
C VAL A 109 -14.43 7.41 -0.42
N ILE A 110 -14.19 6.15 -0.78
CA ILE A 110 -13.22 5.27 -0.12
C ILE A 110 -12.24 4.74 -1.17
N THR A 111 -10.96 5.10 -1.03
CA THR A 111 -9.94 4.84 -2.07
C THR A 111 -8.98 3.70 -1.72
N SER A 112 -9.07 3.15 -0.52
CA SER A 112 -8.25 2.00 -0.11
C SER A 112 -9.00 1.10 0.87
N PRO A 113 -8.59 -0.18 0.99
CA PRO A 113 -9.14 -1.07 2.00
C PRO A 113 -8.99 -0.53 3.42
N GLU A 114 -7.89 0.19 3.71
CA GLU A 114 -7.65 0.78 5.02
C GLU A 114 -8.64 1.91 5.34
N ALA A 115 -8.83 2.83 4.39
CA ALA A 115 -9.84 3.87 4.54
C ALA A 115 -11.24 3.27 4.75
N GLY A 116 -11.53 2.13 4.12
CA GLY A 116 -12.78 1.39 4.33
C GLY A 116 -12.92 0.85 5.75
N LEU A 117 -11.87 0.26 6.32
CA LEU A 117 -11.87 -0.21 7.72
C LEU A 117 -12.06 0.94 8.71
N VAL A 118 -11.26 2.01 8.57
CA VAL A 118 -11.36 3.22 9.39
C VAL A 118 -12.78 3.82 9.33
N PHE A 119 -13.33 3.93 8.11
CA PHE A 119 -14.68 4.43 7.91
C PHE A 119 -15.74 3.52 8.55
N LEU A 120 -15.65 2.20 8.38
CA LEU A 120 -16.63 1.27 8.94
C LEU A 120 -16.67 1.31 10.47
N ASP A 121 -15.52 1.43 11.11
CA ASP A 121 -15.45 1.55 12.57
C ASP A 121 -16.09 2.86 13.04
N ALA A 122 -15.75 3.98 12.38
CA ALA A 122 -16.37 5.27 12.68
C ALA A 122 -17.88 5.30 12.39
N TRP A 123 -18.32 4.66 11.31
CA TRP A 123 -19.72 4.56 10.90
C TRP A 123 -20.56 3.79 11.92
N LYS A 124 -20.03 2.70 12.49
CA LYS A 124 -20.67 1.96 13.60
C LYS A 124 -20.79 2.83 14.84
N VAL A 125 -19.71 3.52 15.23
CA VAL A 125 -19.71 4.45 16.38
C VAL A 125 -20.69 5.61 16.18
N ALA A 126 -20.85 6.07 14.94
CA ALA A 126 -21.80 7.12 14.56
C ALA A 126 -23.27 6.68 14.61
N GLY A 127 -23.57 5.41 14.94
CA GLY A 127 -24.93 4.90 14.94
C GLY A 127 -25.44 4.54 13.54
N THR A 128 -24.54 4.18 12.62
CA THR A 128 -24.85 3.62 11.29
C THR A 128 -25.77 4.49 10.42
N PRO A 129 -25.43 5.77 10.18
CA PRO A 129 -26.23 6.65 9.33
C PRO A 129 -26.37 6.10 7.91
N ASN A 130 -27.49 6.37 7.25
CA ASN A 130 -27.69 5.98 5.85
C ASN A 130 -26.78 6.82 4.95
N VAL A 131 -25.90 6.16 4.20
CA VAL A 131 -24.90 6.81 3.33
C VAL A 131 -24.75 6.04 2.02
N ARG A 132 -24.26 6.71 0.98
CA ARG A 132 -23.87 6.06 -0.27
C ARG A 132 -22.36 6.00 -0.38
N VAL A 133 -21.82 4.81 -0.57
CA VAL A 133 -20.37 4.59 -0.65
C VAL A 133 -19.95 4.45 -2.11
N ALA A 134 -18.92 5.19 -2.49
CA ALA A 134 -18.19 5.01 -3.74
C ALA A 134 -16.79 4.47 -3.43
N VAL A 135 -16.37 3.40 -4.12
CA VAL A 135 -15.08 2.75 -3.85
C VAL A 135 -14.18 2.71 -5.07
N ILE A 136 -12.87 2.65 -4.84
CA ILE A 136 -11.87 2.35 -5.88
C ILE A 136 -11.41 0.91 -5.77
N GLY A 137 -11.75 0.11 -6.78
CA GLY A 137 -11.24 -1.24 -6.96
C GLY A 137 -11.91 -2.31 -6.09
N VAL A 138 -11.83 -3.56 -6.57
CA VAL A 138 -12.45 -4.73 -5.94
C VAL A 138 -11.91 -5.03 -4.54
N GLY A 139 -10.63 -4.72 -4.29
CA GLY A 139 -10.02 -4.90 -2.97
C GLY A 139 -10.69 -4.06 -1.90
N THR A 140 -11.01 -2.81 -2.22
CA THR A 140 -11.71 -1.87 -1.34
C THR A 140 -13.18 -2.26 -1.18
N ALA A 141 -13.87 -2.62 -2.27
CA ALA A 141 -15.25 -3.11 -2.24
C ALA A 141 -15.41 -4.30 -1.29
N SER A 142 -14.46 -5.25 -1.31
CA SER A 142 -14.51 -6.48 -0.49
C SER A 142 -14.52 -6.25 1.02
N ILE A 143 -14.16 -5.05 1.48
CA ILE A 143 -14.25 -4.67 2.90
C ILE A 143 -15.71 -4.54 3.35
N PHE A 144 -16.59 -4.07 2.46
CA PHE A 144 -18.01 -3.84 2.75
C PHE A 144 -18.82 -5.14 2.70
N ASP A 145 -18.46 -6.10 1.84
CA ASP A 145 -19.18 -7.38 1.75
C ASP A 145 -19.23 -8.14 3.09
N LYS A 146 -18.21 -7.97 3.95
CA LYS A 146 -18.17 -8.60 5.28
C LYS A 146 -19.22 -8.02 6.22
N VAL A 147 -19.44 -6.71 6.14
CA VAL A 147 -20.42 -6.01 6.97
C VAL A 147 -21.83 -6.40 6.54
N THR A 148 -22.10 -6.36 5.24
CA THR A 148 -23.39 -6.75 4.65
C THR A 148 -23.84 -8.15 5.05
N ARG A 149 -22.92 -9.11 5.21
CA ARG A 149 -23.27 -10.48 5.64
C ARG A 149 -23.48 -10.62 7.16
N SER A 150 -22.97 -9.69 7.96
CA SER A 150 -22.91 -9.82 9.42
C SER A 150 -23.94 -8.96 10.16
N SER A 151 -24.46 -7.91 9.52
CA SER A 151 -25.41 -6.97 10.13
C SER A 151 -26.78 -7.01 9.46
N LYS A 152 -27.85 -6.78 10.24
CA LYS A 152 -29.21 -6.50 9.71
C LYS A 152 -29.29 -5.16 8.96
N GLN A 153 -28.24 -4.35 9.01
CA GLN A 153 -28.10 -3.10 8.29
C GLN A 153 -27.25 -3.33 7.04
N TYR A 154 -27.80 -2.91 5.89
CA TYR A 154 -27.21 -3.07 4.57
C TYR A 154 -26.46 -1.78 4.22
N LEU A 155 -25.13 -1.86 4.12
CA LEU A 155 -24.29 -0.78 3.62
C LEU A 155 -23.74 -1.22 2.27
N ASP A 156 -24.32 -0.69 1.20
CA ASP A 156 -23.95 -1.07 -0.17
C ASP A 156 -22.91 -0.12 -0.77
N VAL A 157 -22.08 -0.69 -1.64
CA VAL A 157 -21.23 0.08 -2.54
C VAL A 157 -22.11 0.54 -3.70
N ALA A 158 -22.53 1.80 -3.66
CA ALA A 158 -23.42 2.39 -4.65
C ALA A 158 -22.72 2.79 -5.96
N PHE A 159 -21.39 2.88 -5.97
CA PHE A 159 -20.63 3.23 -7.17
C PHE A 159 -19.20 2.68 -7.15
N ALA A 160 -18.74 2.21 -8.29
CA ALA A 160 -17.34 1.95 -8.59
C ALA A 160 -17.03 2.51 -9.99
N PRO A 161 -15.87 3.15 -10.19
CA PRO A 161 -15.48 3.68 -11.50
C PRO A 161 -15.17 2.58 -12.50
N SER A 162 -15.23 2.92 -13.80
CA SER A 162 -14.86 2.02 -14.90
C SER A 162 -13.41 1.53 -14.83
N GLN A 163 -12.53 2.35 -14.26
CA GLN A 163 -11.14 2.00 -13.95
C GLN A 163 -10.84 2.37 -12.50
N ALA A 164 -10.12 1.49 -11.79
CA ALA A 164 -9.81 1.65 -10.37
C ALA A 164 -8.73 2.72 -10.11
N THR A 165 -8.99 3.96 -10.49
CA THR A 165 -8.12 5.12 -10.27
C THR A 165 -8.89 6.30 -9.67
N GLY A 166 -8.18 7.18 -8.96
CA GLY A 166 -8.78 8.36 -8.35
C GLY A 166 -9.38 9.30 -9.39
N ARG A 167 -8.62 9.56 -10.45
CA ARG A 167 -9.01 10.39 -11.58
C ARG A 167 -10.33 9.94 -12.22
N VAL A 168 -10.47 8.64 -12.48
CA VAL A 168 -11.66 8.10 -13.14
C VAL A 168 -12.86 8.13 -12.19
N LEU A 169 -12.68 7.80 -10.89
CA LEU A 169 -13.74 8.02 -9.90
C LEU A 169 -14.18 9.48 -9.86
N ALA A 170 -13.24 10.41 -9.79
CA ALA A 170 -13.56 11.83 -9.75
C ALA A 170 -14.31 12.29 -11.02
N ALA A 171 -13.99 11.74 -12.19
CA ALA A 171 -14.67 12.06 -13.44
C ALA A 171 -16.08 11.44 -13.55
N GLU A 172 -16.27 10.22 -13.05
CA GLU A 172 -17.48 9.43 -13.28
C GLU A 172 -18.47 9.44 -12.10
N LEU A 173 -18.06 9.91 -10.90
CA LEU A 173 -18.94 9.91 -9.73
C LEU A 173 -20.27 10.62 -10.06
N PRO A 174 -21.44 9.99 -9.84
CA PRO A 174 -22.71 10.59 -10.21
C PRO A 174 -22.99 11.88 -9.44
N LYS A 175 -23.34 12.95 -10.17
CA LYS A 175 -23.71 14.25 -9.63
C LYS A 175 -25.12 14.62 -10.09
N GLN A 176 -25.94 15.11 -9.16
CA GLN A 176 -27.20 15.76 -9.53
C GLN A 176 -26.93 17.22 -9.90
N GLU A 177 -27.31 17.64 -11.11
CA GLU A 177 -26.91 18.96 -11.66
C GLU A 177 -27.44 20.17 -10.88
N LYS A 178 -28.60 20.03 -10.23
CA LYS A 178 -29.32 21.15 -9.59
C LYS A 178 -29.12 21.28 -8.08
N LYS A 179 -28.27 20.45 -7.47
CA LYS A 179 -28.06 20.43 -6.01
C LYS A 179 -26.57 20.51 -5.68
N ARG A 180 -26.21 21.23 -4.61
CA ARG A 180 -24.90 21.09 -3.96
C ARG A 180 -24.75 19.64 -3.53
N CYS A 181 -23.69 18.97 -3.99
CA CYS A 181 -23.44 17.56 -3.69
C CYS A 181 -22.23 17.46 -2.75
N THR A 182 -22.46 17.01 -1.52
CA THR A 182 -21.41 16.91 -0.50
C THR A 182 -20.74 15.54 -0.52
N VAL A 183 -19.42 15.53 -0.32
CA VAL A 183 -18.60 14.31 -0.32
C VAL A 183 -17.74 14.29 0.93
N LEU A 184 -17.79 13.19 1.68
CA LEU A 184 -16.79 12.90 2.71
C LEU A 184 -15.73 11.98 2.12
N TYR A 185 -14.47 12.34 2.31
CA TYR A 185 -13.33 11.57 1.82
C TYR A 185 -12.33 11.30 2.96
N PRO A 186 -12.55 10.22 3.76
CA PRO A 186 -11.54 9.75 4.70
C PRO A 186 -10.40 9.10 3.93
N ALA A 187 -9.17 9.58 4.16
CA ALA A 187 -8.01 9.20 3.37
C ALA A 187 -6.75 9.11 4.23
N SER A 188 -5.69 8.53 3.64
CA SER A 188 -4.35 8.67 4.21
C SER A 188 -3.87 10.12 4.06
N ALA A 189 -3.11 10.63 5.02
CA ALA A 189 -2.34 11.87 4.86
C ALA A 189 -1.41 11.84 3.64
N LYS A 190 -0.95 10.64 3.22
CA LYS A 190 -0.11 10.44 2.02
C LYS A 190 -0.89 10.33 0.70
N ALA A 191 -2.22 10.30 0.74
CA ALA A 191 -3.01 10.23 -0.49
C ALA A 191 -2.85 11.53 -1.29
N SER A 192 -2.71 11.43 -2.61
CA SER A 192 -2.67 12.59 -3.49
C SER A 192 -4.00 13.36 -3.48
N GLY A 193 -3.95 14.65 -3.82
CA GLY A 193 -5.14 15.50 -3.93
C GLY A 193 -6.04 15.23 -5.15
N GLU A 194 -5.71 14.26 -6.00
CA GLU A 194 -6.42 14.00 -7.26
C GLU A 194 -7.96 13.85 -7.09
N ILE A 195 -8.41 13.21 -6.02
CA ILE A 195 -9.85 13.07 -5.71
C ILE A 195 -10.47 14.42 -5.36
N GLU A 196 -9.87 15.16 -4.41
CA GLU A 196 -10.45 16.42 -3.94
C GLU A 196 -10.47 17.46 -5.06
N GLU A 197 -9.41 17.55 -5.85
CA GLU A 197 -9.30 18.46 -6.98
C GLU A 197 -10.28 18.06 -8.09
N GLY A 198 -10.32 16.78 -8.46
CA GLY A 198 -11.17 16.30 -9.55
C GLY A 198 -12.66 16.46 -9.25
N LEU A 199 -13.08 16.15 -8.03
CA LEU A 199 -14.47 16.34 -7.59
C LEU A 199 -14.81 17.83 -7.42
N SER A 200 -13.91 18.63 -6.84
CA SER A 200 -14.15 20.07 -6.69
C SER A 200 -14.27 20.78 -8.05
N LYS A 201 -13.48 20.38 -9.06
CA LYS A 201 -13.60 20.87 -10.45
C LYS A 201 -14.96 20.57 -11.07
N ARG A 202 -15.60 19.48 -10.66
CA ARG A 202 -16.98 19.13 -11.05
C ARG A 202 -18.03 19.77 -10.14
N GLY A 203 -17.64 20.63 -9.20
CA GLY A 203 -18.50 21.36 -8.28
C GLY A 203 -19.12 20.50 -7.17
N PHE A 204 -18.44 19.44 -6.75
CA PHE A 204 -18.74 18.79 -5.47
C PHE A 204 -18.14 19.59 -4.33
N ASP A 205 -18.77 19.51 -3.17
CA ASP A 205 -18.26 20.07 -1.92
C ASP A 205 -17.56 18.95 -1.13
N VAL A 206 -16.23 18.92 -1.20
CA VAL A 206 -15.43 17.81 -0.69
C VAL A 206 -14.86 18.14 0.69
N THR A 207 -15.25 17.33 1.68
CA THR A 207 -14.62 17.30 3.01
C THR A 207 -13.62 16.15 3.04
N ARG A 208 -12.33 16.45 2.88
CA ARG A 208 -11.27 15.47 3.11
C ARG A 208 -10.92 15.40 4.59
N MET A 209 -10.78 14.18 5.10
CA MET A 209 -10.30 13.90 6.46
C MET A 209 -9.10 12.97 6.38
N ASN A 210 -7.95 13.41 6.87
CA ASN A 210 -6.72 12.61 6.89
C ASN A 210 -6.72 11.76 8.14
N THR A 211 -7.40 10.62 8.11
CA THR A 211 -7.67 9.81 9.30
C THR A 211 -6.50 8.92 9.71
N TYR A 212 -5.56 8.65 8.82
CA TYR A 212 -4.38 7.85 9.14
C TYR A 212 -3.16 8.28 8.31
N ASN A 213 -1.98 7.95 8.80
CA ASN A 213 -0.73 8.02 8.05
C ASN A 213 -0.22 6.61 7.72
N THR A 214 0.66 6.50 6.74
CA THR A 214 1.43 5.28 6.50
C THR A 214 2.89 5.56 6.82
N GLU A 215 3.46 4.86 7.77
CA GLU A 215 4.83 5.10 8.27
C GLU A 215 5.66 3.83 8.17
N PRO A 216 7.00 3.93 8.02
CA PRO A 216 7.86 2.77 8.21
C PRO A 216 7.69 2.18 9.61
N VAL A 217 7.86 0.87 9.75
CA VAL A 217 7.93 0.26 11.08
C VAL A 217 9.16 0.75 11.84
N GLN A 218 9.06 0.87 13.16
CA GLN A 218 10.17 1.36 14.00
C GLN A 218 11.26 0.31 14.22
N HIS A 219 10.89 -0.97 14.18
CA HIS A 219 11.78 -2.10 14.42
C HIS A 219 11.51 -3.22 13.44
N ILE A 220 12.59 -3.79 12.90
CA ILE A 220 12.60 -4.98 12.06
C ILE A 220 13.54 -5.96 12.76
N ASP A 221 13.10 -7.21 12.88
CA ASP A 221 13.93 -8.27 13.45
C ASP A 221 15.12 -8.57 12.53
N ASP A 222 16.34 -8.57 13.09
CA ASP A 222 17.58 -8.69 12.32
C ASP A 222 17.71 -10.05 11.63
N GLU A 223 17.21 -11.14 12.23
CA GLU A 223 17.27 -12.49 11.65
C GLU A 223 16.24 -12.64 10.52
N LEU A 224 15.03 -12.10 10.70
CA LEU A 224 14.05 -12.02 9.62
C LEU A 224 14.57 -11.17 8.47
N LEU A 225 15.25 -10.05 8.76
CA LEU A 225 15.80 -9.19 7.74
C LEU A 225 16.90 -9.90 6.93
N LYS A 226 17.84 -10.58 7.60
CA LYS A 226 18.87 -11.39 6.91
C LYS A 226 18.25 -12.40 5.95
N THR A 227 17.22 -13.10 6.42
CA THR A 227 16.49 -14.09 5.61
C THR A 227 15.79 -13.41 4.43
N ALA A 228 15.13 -12.27 4.67
CA ALA A 228 14.42 -11.52 3.63
C ALA A 228 15.34 -10.97 2.53
N LEU A 229 16.55 -10.53 2.89
CA LEU A 229 17.53 -10.03 1.91
C LEU A 229 18.00 -11.13 0.94
N CYS A 230 17.92 -12.40 1.33
CA CYS A 230 18.26 -13.54 0.48
C CYS A 230 17.07 -14.03 -0.37
N ALA A 231 15.85 -13.54 -0.14
CA ALA A 231 14.69 -13.96 -0.92
C ALA A 231 14.74 -13.39 -2.35
N PRO A 232 14.46 -14.19 -3.39
CA PRO A 232 14.57 -13.76 -4.78
C PRO A 232 13.55 -12.68 -5.17
N VAL A 233 12.41 -12.62 -4.49
CA VAL A 233 11.35 -11.62 -4.77
C VAL A 233 10.93 -10.89 -3.49
N VAL A 234 10.85 -9.57 -3.56
CA VAL A 234 10.10 -8.75 -2.59
C VAL A 234 8.78 -8.29 -3.22
N ALA A 235 7.68 -8.59 -2.56
CA ALA A 235 6.35 -8.15 -2.95
C ALA A 235 5.99 -6.86 -2.19
N VAL A 236 5.75 -5.77 -2.92
CA VAL A 236 5.41 -4.45 -2.38
C VAL A 236 4.06 -3.91 -2.89
N ALA A 237 3.25 -3.38 -1.97
CA ALA A 237 1.90 -2.90 -2.28
C ALA A 237 1.76 -1.38 -2.37
N SER A 238 2.82 -0.61 -2.12
CA SER A 238 2.76 0.86 -2.16
C SER A 238 4.14 1.50 -2.33
N PRO A 239 4.21 2.75 -2.82
CA PRO A 239 5.44 3.52 -2.81
C PRO A 239 6.08 3.64 -1.41
N SER A 240 5.27 3.73 -0.34
CA SER A 240 5.81 3.80 1.03
C SER A 240 6.58 2.54 1.42
N ALA A 241 6.12 1.35 1.00
CA ALA A 241 6.85 0.10 1.23
C ALA A 241 8.15 0.04 0.42
N ILE A 242 8.15 0.57 -0.81
CA ILE A 242 9.37 0.71 -1.63
C ILE A 242 10.40 1.62 -0.95
N TYR A 243 9.99 2.79 -0.45
CA TYR A 243 10.90 3.69 0.27
C TYR A 243 11.42 3.10 1.58
N ALA A 244 10.59 2.31 2.29
CA ALA A 244 11.05 1.59 3.47
C ALA A 244 12.09 0.52 3.09
N TRP A 245 11.82 -0.28 2.06
CA TRP A 245 12.74 -1.29 1.55
C TRP A 245 14.08 -0.70 1.09
N SER A 246 14.04 0.43 0.36
CA SER A 246 15.24 1.10 -0.15
C SER A 246 16.21 1.55 0.93
N ASN A 247 15.69 1.84 2.13
CA ASN A 247 16.52 2.27 3.26
C ASN A 247 17.21 1.11 3.97
N ILE A 248 16.79 -0.12 3.69
CA ILE A 248 17.25 -1.33 4.39
C ILE A 248 18.26 -2.11 3.54
N ILE A 249 18.09 -2.12 2.22
CA ILE A 249 19.01 -2.86 1.33
C ILE A 249 20.42 -2.25 1.33
N PRO A 250 21.50 -3.06 1.23
CA PRO A 250 22.89 -2.58 1.33
C PRO A 250 23.26 -1.55 0.26
N SER A 251 22.82 -1.79 -0.99
CA SER A 251 22.98 -0.93 -2.16
C SER A 251 21.93 -1.29 -3.22
N MET A 252 21.35 -0.27 -3.86
CA MET A 252 20.41 -0.44 -4.98
C MET A 252 21.05 -1.11 -6.21
N GLU A 253 22.34 -0.86 -6.42
CA GLU A 253 23.08 -1.38 -7.59
C GLU A 253 23.50 -2.83 -7.39
N GLU A 254 23.69 -3.25 -6.14
CA GLU A 254 24.11 -4.60 -5.76
C GLU A 254 22.90 -5.52 -5.51
N TRP A 255 21.74 -4.96 -5.16
CA TRP A 255 20.53 -5.71 -4.91
C TRP A 255 19.81 -6.05 -6.23
N GLY A 256 20.23 -7.15 -6.85
CA GLY A 256 19.73 -7.65 -8.14
C GLY A 256 18.42 -8.44 -8.07
N ASN A 257 17.79 -8.58 -6.90
CA ASN A 257 16.58 -9.38 -6.72
C ASN A 257 15.36 -8.66 -7.33
N ALA A 258 14.28 -9.41 -7.53
CA ALA A 258 13.09 -8.89 -8.18
C ALA A 258 12.15 -8.18 -7.19
N VAL A 259 11.45 -7.18 -7.71
CA VAL A 259 10.46 -6.37 -6.99
C VAL A 259 9.12 -6.54 -7.69
N ALA A 260 8.22 -7.29 -7.07
CA ALA A 260 6.86 -7.47 -7.57
C ALA A 260 5.93 -6.42 -6.93
N CYS A 261 5.50 -5.46 -7.73
CA CYS A 261 4.63 -4.37 -7.33
C CYS A 261 3.17 -4.71 -7.60
N ILE A 262 2.27 -4.35 -6.68
CA ILE A 262 0.82 -4.57 -6.85
C ILE A 262 0.21 -3.82 -8.06
N GLY A 263 0.90 -2.80 -8.56
CA GLY A 263 0.44 -1.97 -9.69
C GLY A 263 1.44 -0.89 -10.10
N GLU A 264 1.09 -0.18 -11.18
CA GLU A 264 1.97 0.75 -11.90
C GLU A 264 2.54 1.87 -11.03
N THR A 265 1.73 2.51 -10.18
CA THR A 265 2.19 3.60 -9.30
C THR A 265 3.35 3.16 -8.40
N THR A 266 3.29 1.95 -7.86
CA THR A 266 4.34 1.39 -7.01
C THR A 266 5.57 1.01 -7.85
N ALA A 267 5.37 0.45 -9.04
CA ALA A 267 6.46 0.11 -9.96
C ALA A 267 7.24 1.35 -10.44
N LEU A 268 6.54 2.46 -10.74
CA LEU A 268 7.19 3.72 -11.10
C LEU A 268 8.02 4.29 -9.94
N ALA A 269 7.53 4.17 -8.70
CA ALA A 269 8.32 4.55 -7.53
C ALA A 269 9.59 3.69 -7.38
N ALA A 270 9.49 2.38 -7.59
CA ALA A 270 10.64 1.48 -7.57
C ALA A 270 11.69 1.83 -8.64
N LYS A 271 11.24 2.01 -9.89
CA LYS A 271 12.11 2.38 -11.02
C LYS A 271 12.82 3.71 -10.81
N ARG A 272 12.14 4.72 -10.23
CA ARG A 272 12.74 6.02 -9.90
C ARG A 272 13.86 5.94 -8.87
N LEU A 273 13.84 4.91 -8.01
CA LEU A 273 14.92 4.64 -7.06
C LEU A 273 16.08 3.83 -7.66
N GLY A 274 16.01 3.45 -8.94
CA GLY A 274 17.05 2.70 -9.63
C GLY A 274 16.88 1.18 -9.58
N LEU A 275 15.79 0.66 -9.02
CA LEU A 275 15.49 -0.78 -9.03
C LEU A 275 15.23 -1.25 -10.46
N ARG A 276 15.95 -2.28 -10.89
CA ARG A 276 15.97 -2.74 -12.29
C ARG A 276 14.92 -3.82 -12.58
N ASN A 277 14.81 -4.82 -11.70
CA ASN A 277 13.97 -5.99 -11.88
C ASN A 277 12.56 -5.76 -11.30
N VAL A 278 11.80 -4.85 -11.91
CA VAL A 278 10.49 -4.41 -11.41
C VAL A 278 9.36 -4.99 -12.25
N TYR A 279 8.49 -5.77 -11.61
CA TYR A 279 7.34 -6.46 -12.19
C TYR A 279 6.03 -5.88 -11.64
N TYR A 280 4.98 -5.77 -12.46
CA TYR A 280 3.65 -5.32 -12.02
C TYR A 280 2.57 -5.72 -13.03
N PRO A 281 1.32 -5.94 -12.58
CA PRO A 281 0.25 -6.36 -13.47
C PRO A 281 -0.35 -5.17 -14.22
N LYS A 282 -0.93 -5.45 -15.40
CA LYS A 282 -1.81 -4.48 -16.09
C LYS A 282 -3.08 -4.19 -15.29
N ASN A 283 -3.64 -5.21 -14.65
CA ASN A 283 -4.83 -5.10 -13.81
C ASN A 283 -4.42 -5.22 -12.33
N PRO A 284 -4.47 -4.14 -11.54
CA PRO A 284 -4.06 -4.18 -10.14
C PRO A 284 -5.06 -5.00 -9.30
N GLY A 285 -4.55 -5.76 -8.35
CA GLY A 285 -5.33 -6.67 -7.52
C GLY A 285 -4.46 -7.77 -6.93
N VAL A 286 -5.01 -8.61 -6.05
CA VAL A 286 -4.23 -9.72 -5.47
C VAL A 286 -3.84 -10.72 -6.56
N ASP A 287 -4.76 -11.07 -7.45
CA ASP A 287 -4.52 -12.08 -8.50
C ASP A 287 -3.43 -11.62 -9.48
N GLY A 288 -3.55 -10.42 -10.05
CA GLY A 288 -2.50 -9.88 -10.92
C GLY A 288 -1.16 -9.67 -10.20
N TRP A 289 -1.19 -9.39 -8.89
CA TRP A 289 0.04 -9.29 -8.11
C TRP A 289 0.72 -10.66 -7.92
N VAL A 290 -0.06 -11.73 -7.73
CA VAL A 290 0.44 -13.10 -7.75
C VAL A 290 1.08 -13.42 -9.10
N ASP A 291 0.41 -13.10 -10.21
CA ASP A 291 0.97 -13.32 -11.56
C ASP A 291 2.33 -12.62 -11.74
N SER A 292 2.46 -11.39 -11.23
CA SER A 292 3.73 -10.63 -11.29
C SER A 292 4.83 -11.26 -10.43
N ILE A 293 4.48 -11.89 -9.31
CA ILE A 293 5.42 -12.64 -8.46
C ILE A 293 5.86 -13.91 -9.17
N LEU A 294 4.94 -14.64 -9.81
CA LEU A 294 5.24 -15.85 -10.58
C LEU A 294 6.16 -15.55 -11.77
N GLU A 295 5.88 -14.46 -12.50
CA GLU A 295 6.73 -14.00 -13.59
C GLU A 295 8.15 -13.68 -13.09
N ALA A 296 8.26 -12.95 -11.97
CA ALA A 296 9.54 -12.62 -11.36
C ALA A 296 10.34 -13.87 -10.96
N LEU A 297 9.69 -14.87 -10.37
CA LEU A 297 10.34 -16.14 -9.99
C LEU A 297 10.78 -16.94 -11.22
N GLY A 298 9.92 -17.08 -12.23
CA GLY A 298 10.20 -17.88 -13.43
C GLY A 298 11.31 -17.32 -14.32
N VAL A 299 11.51 -15.99 -14.33
CA VAL A 299 12.66 -15.37 -15.01
C VAL A 299 13.97 -15.67 -14.26
N LEU A 300 13.96 -15.59 -12.92
CA LEU A 300 15.15 -15.84 -12.11
C LEU A 300 15.61 -17.31 -12.19
N GLU A 301 14.67 -18.26 -12.20
CA GLU A 301 14.98 -19.68 -12.38
C GLU A 301 15.63 -19.97 -13.75
N LYS A 302 15.25 -19.24 -14.80
CA LYS A 302 15.88 -19.38 -16.13
C LYS A 302 17.29 -18.80 -16.18
N VAL A 303 17.55 -17.70 -15.48
CA VAL A 303 18.89 -17.08 -15.43
C VAL A 303 19.89 -17.91 -14.63
N GLN A 304 19.44 -18.67 -13.63
CA GLN A 304 20.31 -19.55 -12.83
C GLN A 304 20.66 -20.88 -13.54
N ASN A 305 19.91 -21.27 -14.58
CA ASN A 305 20.08 -22.53 -15.30
C ASN A 305 20.84 -22.38 -16.64
N VAL A 306 21.44 -21.20 -16.90
CA VAL A 306 22.26 -20.88 -18.09
C VAL A 306 23.70 -20.64 -17.65
#